data_AF-A0A6A2FLC2-F1
#
_entry.id   AF-A0A6A2FLC2-F1
#
_cell.length_a   1.000
_cell.length_b   1.000
_cell.length_c   1.000
_cell.angle_alpha   90.00
_cell.angle_beta   90.00
_cell.angle_gamma   90.00
#
_symmetry.space_group_name_H-M   'P 1'
#
loop_
_entity.id
_entity.type
_entity.pdbx_description
1 polymer ?
#
loop_
_entity_poly.entity_id
_entity_poly.type
_entity_poly.pdbx_seq_one_letter_code
_entity_poly.pdbx_strand_id
1 'polypeptide(L)'
;MSLKRILTIAFYAITVLISVIGFYIMLFQSDSLGQPAEVMVLDENLQKGTGIVLWLSVALSIIAAGIAFVVLPVTGMLANPKSLKTAGIGVGTLALIFLAGYVTAGNEVTATYISMGIDTPGKSKFIGGMINATVILFVISILMYVYNTVTDFIKQL
;
A
#
# COMPACT_ATOMS: atom_id res chain seq x y z
N MET A 1 -13.54 -24.20 12.68
CA MET A 1 -12.85 -22.89 12.71
C MET A 1 -13.32 -22.16 13.97
N SER A 2 -12.43 -21.75 14.89
CA SER A 2 -12.91 -21.23 16.19
C SER A 2 -13.59 -19.87 16.03
N LEU A 3 -14.70 -19.65 16.72
CA LEU A 3 -15.54 -18.44 16.67
C LEU A 3 -14.73 -17.15 16.86
N LYS A 4 -13.69 -17.21 17.71
CA LYS A 4 -12.75 -16.10 17.94
C LYS A 4 -12.02 -15.68 16.66
N ARG A 5 -11.60 -16.63 15.82
CA ARG A 5 -10.91 -16.33 14.55
C ARG A 5 -11.84 -15.69 13.53
N ILE A 6 -13.10 -16.10 13.46
CA ILE A 6 -14.08 -15.54 12.52
C ILE A 6 -14.41 -14.09 12.91
N LEU A 7 -14.60 -13.82 14.21
CA LEU A 7 -14.84 -12.47 14.72
C LEU A 7 -13.66 -11.52 14.46
N THR A 8 -12.43 -12.00 14.65
CA THR A 8 -11.23 -11.21 14.37
C THR A 8 -11.08 -10.89 12.88
N ILE A 9 -11.34 -11.86 11.99
CA ILE A 9 -11.30 -11.64 10.54
C ILE A 9 -12.40 -10.66 10.10
N ALA A 10 -13.62 -10.81 10.63
CA ALA A 10 -14.73 -9.90 10.32
C ALA A 10 -14.43 -8.45 10.76
N PHE A 11 -13.84 -8.27 11.94
CA PHE A 11 -13.42 -6.96 12.44
C PHE A 11 -12.39 -6.29 11.51
N TYR A 12 -11.37 -7.03 11.06
CA TYR A 12 -10.39 -6.48 10.12
C TYR A 12 -10.97 -6.18 8.75
N ALA A 13 -11.86 -7.04 8.22
CA ALA A 13 -12.53 -6.79 6.95
C ALA A 13 -13.36 -5.50 6.99
N ILE A 14 -14.07 -5.25 8.10
CA ILE A 14 -14.84 -4.02 8.32
C ILE A 14 -13.90 -2.80 8.41
N THR A 15 -12.78 -2.93 9.12
CA THR A 15 -11.82 -1.82 9.29
C THR A 15 -11.18 -1.41 7.95
N VAL A 16 -10.82 -2.40 7.12
CA VAL A 16 -10.29 -2.16 5.78
C VAL A 16 -11.36 -1.55 4.88
N LEU A 17 -12.60 -2.02 4.93
CA LEU A 17 -13.73 -1.43 4.19
C LEU A 17 -13.93 0.04 4.54
N ILE A 18 -13.93 0.39 5.84
CA ILE A 18 -14.07 1.78 6.30
C ILE A 18 -12.90 2.64 5.81
N SER A 19 -11.67 2.11 5.83
CA SER A 19 -10.48 2.83 5.36
C SER A 19 -10.51 3.08 3.85
N VAL A 20 -10.95 2.09 3.06
CA VAL A 20 -11.07 2.21 1.59
C VAL A 20 -12.19 3.18 1.22
N ILE A 21 -13.33 3.12 1.91
CA ILE A 21 -14.43 4.06 1.70
C ILE A 21 -14.02 5.48 2.09
N GLY A 22 -13.31 5.66 3.21
CA GLY A 22 -12.79 6.96 3.64
C GLY A 22 -11.78 7.54 2.63
N PHE A 23 -10.88 6.71 2.11
CA PHE A 23 -9.92 7.11 1.08
C PHE A 23 -10.61 7.45 -0.26
N TYR A 24 -11.64 6.69 -0.65
CA TYR A 24 -12.47 6.99 -1.81
C TYR A 24 -13.18 8.34 -1.68
N ILE A 25 -13.81 8.61 -0.53
CA ILE A 25 -14.46 9.90 -0.27
C ILE A 25 -13.43 11.03 -0.33
N MET A 26 -12.25 10.86 0.25
CA MET A 26 -11.17 11.86 0.19
C MET A 26 -10.72 12.18 -1.24
N LEU A 27 -10.56 11.15 -2.09
CA LEU A 27 -10.16 11.34 -3.48
C LEU A 27 -11.23 11.99 -4.35
N PHE A 28 -12.51 11.68 -4.13
CA PHE A 28 -13.60 12.21 -4.96
C PHE A 28 -14.19 13.52 -4.44
N GLN A 29 -13.90 13.91 -3.20
CA GLN A 29 -14.35 15.18 -2.62
C GLN A 29 -13.36 16.34 -2.84
N SER A 30 -12.11 16.06 -3.28
CA SER A 30 -11.21 17.13 -3.71
C SER A 30 -11.68 17.81 -4.99
N ASP A 31 -12.35 17.08 -5.89
CA ASP A 31 -12.80 17.59 -7.18
C ASP A 31 -14.09 18.43 -7.08
N SER A 32 -14.87 18.27 -6.00
CA SER A 32 -16.10 19.03 -5.76
C SER A 32 -15.89 20.40 -5.09
N LEU A 33 -14.66 20.72 -4.66
CA LEU A 33 -14.29 22.04 -4.12
C LEU A 33 -13.99 23.09 -5.20
N GLY A 34 -14.14 22.73 -6.48
CA GLY A 34 -13.95 23.64 -7.63
C GLY A 34 -15.23 24.31 -8.15
N GLN A 35 -16.39 24.14 -7.51
CA GLN A 35 -17.64 24.77 -7.97
C GLN A 35 -17.98 26.04 -7.17
N PRO A 36 -18.31 27.16 -7.84
CA PRO A 36 -18.62 28.41 -7.18
C PRO A 36 -19.93 28.31 -6.38
N ALA A 37 -19.78 28.30 -5.06
CA ALA A 37 -20.55 29.08 -4.08
C ALA A 37 -22.09 29.21 -4.20
N GLU A 38 -22.86 28.23 -4.67
CA GLU A 38 -24.33 28.38 -4.65
C GLU A 38 -25.18 27.26 -4.03
N VAL A 39 -24.64 26.15 -3.54
CA VAL A 39 -25.47 25.17 -2.78
C VAL A 39 -24.72 24.59 -1.59
N MET A 40 -24.53 25.39 -0.54
CA MET A 40 -24.32 24.84 0.80
C MET A 40 -24.73 25.85 1.88
N VAL A 41 -26.03 26.13 1.99
CA VAL A 41 -26.61 26.60 3.26
C VAL A 41 -26.92 25.38 4.10
N LEU A 42 -25.88 24.65 4.52
CA LEU A 42 -25.98 23.73 5.62
C LEU A 42 -25.35 24.41 6.83
N ASP A 43 -26.17 24.54 7.88
CA ASP A 43 -25.85 25.09 9.19
C ASP A 43 -24.35 25.04 9.54
N GLU A 44 -23.78 26.19 9.90
CA GLU A 44 -22.34 26.35 10.18
C GLU A 44 -21.81 25.32 11.20
N ASN A 45 -22.69 24.82 12.09
CA ASN A 45 -22.36 23.78 13.06
C ASN A 45 -22.35 22.38 12.45
N LEU A 46 -23.13 22.12 11.39
CA LEU A 46 -23.11 20.87 10.64
C LEU A 46 -21.86 20.75 9.75
N GLN A 47 -21.39 21.85 9.15
CA GLN A 47 -20.15 21.87 8.36
C GLN A 47 -18.91 21.70 9.27
N LYS A 48 -18.91 22.32 10.46
CA LYS A 48 -17.88 22.09 11.50
C LYS A 48 -17.95 20.68 12.08
N GLY A 49 -19.16 20.14 12.28
CA GLY A 49 -19.39 18.78 12.79
C GLY A 49 -18.94 17.70 11.82
N THR A 50 -19.21 17.86 10.52
CA THR A 50 -18.79 16.91 9.48
C THR A 50 -17.28 16.91 9.27
N GLY A 51 -16.62 18.07 9.32
CA GLY A 51 -15.16 18.16 9.27
C GLY A 51 -14.49 17.41 10.43
N ILE A 52 -14.98 17.60 11.65
CA ILE A 52 -14.46 16.91 12.85
C ILE A 52 -14.66 15.39 12.75
N VAL A 53 -15.84 14.93 12.33
CA VAL A 53 -16.13 13.50 12.17
C VAL A 53 -15.22 12.88 11.10
N LEU A 54 -14.97 13.59 10.00
CA LEU A 54 -14.10 13.13 8.92
C LEU A 54 -12.65 12.98 9.40
N TRP A 55 -12.07 14.01 10.02
CA TRP A 55 -10.71 13.93 10.57
C TRP A 55 -10.57 12.88 11.67
N LEU A 56 -11.59 12.72 12.52
CA LEU A 56 -11.63 11.68 13.53
C LEU A 56 -11.68 10.28 12.91
N SER A 57 -12.46 10.08 11.84
CA SER A 57 -12.56 8.79 11.14
C SER A 57 -11.25 8.41 10.44
N VAL A 58 -10.55 9.38 9.84
CA VAL A 58 -9.22 9.17 9.24
C VAL A 58 -8.20 8.84 10.32
N ALA A 59 -8.19 9.58 11.43
CA ALA A 59 -7.28 9.31 12.55
C ALA A 59 -7.50 7.90 13.14
N LEU A 60 -8.75 7.51 13.38
CA LEU A 60 -9.08 6.17 13.87
C LEU A 60 -8.72 5.08 12.86
N SER A 61 -8.89 5.32 11.56
CA SER A 61 -8.49 4.38 10.51
C SER A 61 -6.98 4.18 10.46
N ILE A 62 -6.20 5.25 10.58
CA ILE A 62 -4.73 5.18 10.65
C ILE A 62 -4.29 4.41 11.91
N ILE A 63 -4.90 4.68 13.06
CA ILE A 63 -4.59 3.98 14.31
C ILE A 63 -4.92 2.48 14.18
N ALA A 64 -6.11 2.15 13.66
CA ALA A 64 -6.54 0.77 13.49
C ALA A 64 -5.67 0.01 12.47
N ALA A 65 -5.31 0.66 11.35
CA ALA A 65 -4.37 0.11 10.38
C ALA A 65 -2.97 -0.09 10.99
N GLY A 66 -2.49 0.88 11.78
CA GLY A 66 -1.21 0.77 12.49
C GLY A 66 -1.19 -0.42 13.44
N ILE A 67 -2.25 -0.63 14.21
CA ILE A 67 -2.33 -1.78 15.12
C ILE A 67 -2.41 -3.09 14.32
N ALA A 68 -3.29 -3.17 13.32
CA ALA A 68 -3.56 -4.39 12.57
C ALA A 68 -2.36 -4.84 11.72
N PHE A 69 -1.72 -3.90 11.02
CA PHE A 69 -0.68 -4.19 10.03
C PHE A 69 0.74 -3.99 10.54
N VAL A 70 0.94 -3.32 11.67
CA VAL A 70 2.27 -3.12 12.26
C VAL A 70 2.37 -3.84 13.61
N VAL A 71 1.55 -3.47 14.59
CA VAL A 71 1.72 -3.95 15.98
C VAL A 71 1.54 -5.47 16.09
N LEU A 72 0.51 -6.04 15.46
CA LEU A 72 0.25 -7.48 15.52
C LEU A 72 1.30 -8.35 14.82
N PRO A 73 1.69 -8.09 13.56
CA PRO A 73 2.77 -8.85 12.95
C PRO A 73 4.10 -8.65 13.67
N VAL A 74 4.41 -7.45 14.17
CA VAL A 74 5.65 -7.21 14.93
C VAL A 74 5.68 -8.00 16.24
N THR A 75 4.63 -7.97 17.04
CA THR A 75 4.55 -8.78 18.27
C THR A 75 4.57 -10.28 17.97
N GLY A 76 3.93 -10.73 16.89
CA GLY A 76 3.99 -12.11 16.40
C GLY A 76 5.39 -12.54 15.94
N MET A 77 6.16 -11.63 15.34
CA MET A 77 7.56 -11.84 14.96
C MET A 77 8.50 -11.88 16.17
N LEU A 78 8.27 -11.03 17.17
CA LEU A 78 9.04 -11.02 18.42
C LEU A 78 8.82 -12.29 19.25
N ALA A 79 7.58 -12.81 19.27
CA ALA A 79 7.27 -14.07 19.94
C ALA A 79 7.88 -15.30 19.24
N ASN A 80 8.18 -15.21 17.93
CA ASN A 80 8.71 -16.30 17.12
C ASN A 80 9.98 -15.87 16.37
N PRO A 81 11.19 -16.02 16.95
CA PRO A 81 12.43 -15.53 16.34
C PRO A 81 12.75 -16.18 14.96
N LYS A 82 12.13 -17.32 14.64
CA LYS A 82 12.22 -17.93 13.30
C LYS A 82 11.45 -17.14 12.22
N SER A 83 10.27 -16.62 12.55
CA SER A 83 9.50 -15.82 11.58
C SER A 83 10.14 -14.46 11.34
N LEU A 84 10.76 -13.88 12.38
CA LEU A 84 11.54 -12.63 12.23
C LEU A 84 12.70 -12.79 11.25
N LYS A 85 13.45 -13.89 11.31
CA LYS A 85 14.53 -14.18 10.34
C LYS A 85 14.00 -14.28 8.92
N THR A 86 12.88 -14.95 8.73
CA THR A 86 12.28 -15.13 7.41
C THR A 86 11.76 -13.81 6.85
N ALA A 87 11.12 -12.98 7.69
CA ALA A 87 10.68 -11.63 7.33
C ALA A 87 11.88 -10.73 6.98
N GLY A 88 12.96 -10.79 7.76
CA GLY A 88 14.20 -10.05 7.50
C GLY A 88 14.84 -10.44 6.17
N ILE A 89 14.86 -11.73 5.82
CA ILE A 89 15.33 -12.20 4.52
C ILE A 89 14.45 -11.65 3.40
N GLY A 90 13.12 -11.65 3.57
CA GLY A 90 12.18 -11.09 2.59
C GLY A 90 12.43 -9.59 2.34
N VAL A 91 12.52 -8.80 3.41
CA VAL A 91 12.80 -7.35 3.32
C VAL A 91 14.17 -7.10 2.71
N GLY A 92 15.20 -7.84 3.14
CA GLY A 92 16.55 -7.72 2.59
C GLY A 92 16.61 -8.05 1.10
N THR A 93 15.91 -9.11 0.68
CA THR A 93 15.83 -9.50 -0.75
C THR A 93 15.14 -8.41 -1.57
N LEU A 94 14.04 -7.84 -1.04
CA LEU A 94 13.33 -6.75 -1.72
C LEU A 94 14.23 -5.51 -1.86
N ALA A 95 15.01 -5.18 -0.83
CA ALA A 95 15.96 -4.07 -0.87
C ALA A 95 17.06 -4.32 -1.91
N LEU A 96 17.58 -5.54 -2.03
CA LEU A 96 18.56 -5.90 -3.06
C LEU A 96 17.99 -5.77 -4.47
N ILE A 97 16.74 -6.20 -4.68
CA ILE A 97 16.08 -6.08 -5.99
C ILE A 97 15.83 -4.60 -6.33
N PHE A 98 15.39 -3.81 -5.36
CA PHE A 98 15.24 -2.37 -5.55
C PHE A 98 16.58 -1.70 -5.90
N LEU A 99 17.66 -2.06 -5.20
CA LEU A 99 19.00 -1.56 -5.50
C LEU A 99 19.43 -1.95 -6.92
N ALA A 100 19.18 -3.20 -7.35
CA ALA A 100 19.46 -3.64 -8.72
C ALA A 100 18.65 -2.85 -9.77
N GLY A 101 17.37 -2.57 -9.48
CA GLY A 101 16.54 -1.71 -10.32
C GLY A 101 17.03 -0.25 -10.35
N TYR A 102 17.46 0.27 -9.20
CA TYR A 102 17.91 1.66 -9.05
C TYR A 102 19.26 1.92 -9.74
N VAL A 103 20.20 0.97 -9.71
CA VAL A 103 21.50 1.13 -10.40
C VAL A 103 21.37 1.04 -11.92
N THR A 104 20.37 0.31 -12.41
CA THR A 104 20.07 0.18 -13.85
C THR A 104 19.17 1.31 -14.37
N ALA A 105 18.52 2.06 -13.48
CA ALA A 105 17.65 3.16 -13.85
C ALA A 105 18.44 4.39 -14.34
N GLY A 106 18.00 4.94 -15.47
CA GLY A 106 18.48 6.20 -16.01
C GLY A 106 18.09 7.39 -15.14
N ASN A 107 18.80 8.50 -15.32
CA ASN A 107 18.54 9.77 -14.63
C ASN A 107 17.99 10.83 -15.59
N GLU A 108 17.45 10.43 -16.74
CA GLU A 108 16.98 11.37 -17.76
C GLU A 108 15.73 12.11 -17.27
N VAL A 109 15.68 13.41 -17.50
CA VAL A 109 14.53 14.26 -17.22
C VAL A 109 14.04 14.80 -18.57
N THR A 110 12.97 14.20 -19.09
CA THR A 110 12.37 14.57 -20.38
C THR A 110 11.24 15.58 -20.17
N ALA A 111 10.87 16.37 -21.18
CA ALA A 111 9.74 17.31 -21.11
C ALA A 111 8.43 16.64 -20.62
N THR A 112 8.19 15.38 -21.02
CA THR A 112 7.06 14.57 -20.51
C THR A 112 7.17 14.31 -19.01
N TYR A 113 8.37 14.01 -18.49
CA TYR A 113 8.59 13.76 -17.07
C TYR A 113 8.40 15.03 -16.24
N ILE A 114 8.81 16.19 -16.76
CA ILE A 114 8.57 17.49 -16.14
C ILE A 114 7.07 17.77 -16.02
N SER A 115 6.27 17.45 -17.05
CA SER A 115 4.81 17.60 -17.00
C SER A 115 4.12 16.69 -15.95
N MET A 116 4.81 15.63 -15.52
CA MET A 116 4.39 14.71 -14.46
C MET A 116 4.96 15.07 -13.08
N GLY A 117 5.60 16.24 -12.92
CA GLY A 117 6.21 16.67 -11.66
C GLY A 117 7.56 16.03 -11.34
N ILE A 118 8.18 15.35 -12.30
CA ILE A 118 9.51 14.74 -12.20
C ILE A 118 10.52 15.74 -12.79
N ASP A 119 10.84 16.74 -11.99
CA ASP A 119 11.72 17.87 -12.34
C ASP A 119 13.19 17.64 -11.98
N THR A 120 13.48 16.64 -11.15
CA THR A 120 14.82 16.39 -10.62
C THR A 120 15.37 15.02 -11.07
N PRO A 121 16.67 14.91 -11.43
CA PRO A 121 17.28 13.63 -11.82
C PRO A 121 17.15 12.55 -10.75
N GLY A 122 17.17 12.93 -9.46
CA GLY A 122 16.96 12.00 -8.34
C GLY A 122 15.56 11.39 -8.32
N LYS A 123 14.51 12.17 -8.63
CA LYS A 123 13.12 11.69 -8.71
C LYS A 123 12.95 10.74 -9.89
N SER A 124 13.51 11.09 -11.05
CA SER A 124 13.47 10.24 -12.25
C SER A 124 14.12 8.89 -12.00
N LYS A 125 15.33 8.90 -11.43
CA LYS A 125 16.06 7.67 -11.11
C LYS A 125 15.36 6.80 -10.06
N PHE A 126 14.73 7.41 -9.06
CA PHE A 126 13.96 6.68 -8.06
C PHE A 126 12.73 5.99 -8.67
N ILE A 127 11.97 6.70 -9.51
CA ILE A 127 10.79 6.15 -10.18
C ILE A 127 11.21 5.05 -11.16
N GLY A 128 12.24 5.27 -11.98
CA GLY A 128 12.81 4.27 -12.87
C GLY A 128 13.29 3.03 -12.09
N GLY A 129 13.91 3.23 -10.93
CA GLY A 129 14.33 2.16 -10.04
C GLY A 129 13.16 1.30 -9.53
N MET A 130 12.05 1.94 -9.14
CA MET A 130 10.83 1.25 -8.71
C MET A 130 10.17 0.45 -9.85
N ILE A 131 10.14 1.02 -11.07
CA ILE A 131 9.61 0.35 -12.26
C ILE A 131 10.48 -0.87 -12.58
N ASN A 132 11.80 -0.70 -12.66
CA ASN A 132 12.74 -1.79 -12.92
C ASN A 132 12.62 -2.90 -11.87
N ALA A 133 12.55 -2.54 -10.58
CA ALA A 133 12.37 -3.50 -9.50
C ALA A 133 11.07 -4.32 -9.66
N THR A 134 9.98 -3.68 -10.08
CA THR A 134 8.69 -4.34 -10.34
C THR A 134 8.79 -5.31 -11.52
N VAL A 135 9.46 -4.91 -12.61
CA VAL A 135 9.70 -5.78 -13.78
C VAL A 135 10.55 -6.99 -13.38
N ILE A 136 11.62 -6.80 -12.61
CA ILE A 136 12.47 -7.88 -12.11
C ILE A 136 11.65 -8.87 -11.27
N LEU A 137 10.86 -8.36 -10.32
CA LEU A 137 9.99 -9.19 -9.49
C LEU A 137 8.98 -9.97 -10.33
N PHE A 138 8.36 -9.32 -11.32
CA PHE A 138 7.38 -9.94 -12.19
C PHE A 138 7.97 -11.13 -12.97
N VAL A 139 9.17 -10.96 -13.54
CA VAL A 139 9.87 -12.04 -14.25
C VAL A 139 10.20 -13.19 -13.29
N ILE A 140 10.74 -12.90 -12.11
CA ILE A 140 11.06 -13.92 -11.10
C ILE A 140 9.80 -14.68 -10.67
N SER A 141 8.68 -13.97 -10.46
CA SER A 141 7.40 -14.57 -10.08
C SER A 141 6.88 -15.52 -11.15
N ILE A 142 6.94 -15.14 -12.43
CA ILE A 142 6.54 -16.02 -13.54
C ILE A 142 7.42 -17.27 -13.58
N LEU A 143 8.75 -17.11 -13.49
CA LEU A 143 9.67 -18.25 -13.52
C LEU A 143 9.42 -19.22 -12.38
N MET A 144 9.21 -18.72 -11.16
CA MET A 144 8.86 -19.56 -10.01
C MET A 144 7.52 -20.26 -10.17
N TYR A 145 6.51 -19.56 -10.70
CA TYR A 145 5.21 -20.16 -10.96
C TYR A 145 5.30 -21.33 -11.95
N VAL A 146 6.01 -21.14 -13.07
CA VAL A 146 6.23 -22.19 -14.07
C VAL A 146 7.00 -23.36 -13.47
N TYR A 147 8.09 -23.08 -12.75
CA TYR A 147 8.91 -24.10 -12.09
C TYR A 147 8.08 -24.97 -11.12
N ASN A 148 7.28 -24.34 -10.27
CA ASN A 148 6.42 -25.05 -9.32
C ASN A 148 5.38 -25.89 -10.05
N THR A 149 4.74 -25.33 -11.08
CA THR A 149 3.73 -26.05 -11.87
C THR A 149 4.32 -27.31 -12.53
N VAL A 150 5.50 -27.21 -13.14
CA VAL A 150 6.17 -28.36 -13.78
C VAL A 150 6.59 -29.40 -12.74
N THR A 151 7.18 -28.95 -11.62
CA THR A 151 7.63 -29.85 -10.56
C THR A 151 6.47 -30.61 -9.93
N ASP A 152 5.34 -29.93 -9.73
CA ASP A 152 4.15 -30.53 -9.15
C ASP A 152 3.47 -31.49 -10.13
N PHE A 153 3.51 -31.21 -11.44
CA PHE A 153 3.05 -32.14 -12.47
C PHE A 153 3.90 -33.42 -12.52
N ILE A 154 5.23 -33.29 -12.46
CA ILE A 154 6.14 -34.44 -12.47
C ILE A 154 5.96 -35.32 -11.22
N LYS A 155 5.76 -34.71 -10.04
CA LYS A 155 5.52 -35.47 -8.79
C LYS A 155 4.21 -36.25 -8.78
N GLN A 156 3.25 -35.88 -9.63
CA GLN A 156 1.95 -36.53 -9.73
C GLN A 156 1.92 -37.69 -10.73
N LEU A 157 2.94 -37.83 -11.59
CA LEU A 157 3.18 -39.00 -12.44
C LEU A 157 3.87 -40.12 -11.64
#